data_AF-A0A1V5QI85-F1
#
_entry.id   AF-A0A1V5QI85-F1
#
_cell.length_a   1.000
_cell.length_b   1.000
_cell.length_c   1.000
_cell.angle_alpha   90.00
_cell.angle_beta   90.00
_cell.angle_gamma   90.00
#
_symmetry.space_group_name_H-M   'P 1'
#
loop_
_entity.id
_entity.type
_entity.pdbx_description
1 polymer ?
#
loop_
_entity_poly.entity_id
_entity_poly.type
_entity_poly.pdbx_seq_one_letter_code
_entity_poly.pdbx_strand_id
1 'polypeptide(L)' 'MMEVTGRSYHRVDFDTDDPAEAVARFRKLFPGASVETVGDKALVALCEVCGRPIFEGEAYETDESAYLCRECCGLGED' A
#
# COMPACT_ATOMS: atom_id res chain seq x y z
N MET A 1 -3.01 4.10 -14.93
CA MET A 1 -3.45 5.33 -14.21
C MET A 1 -3.96 4.87 -12.86
N MET A 2 -3.36 5.33 -11.76
CA MET A 2 -3.59 4.77 -10.43
C MET A 2 -3.72 5.90 -9.38
N GLU A 3 -4.92 6.10 -8.86
CA GLU A 3 -5.37 7.17 -7.94
C GLU A 3 -5.14 6.89 -6.44
N VAL A 4 -4.37 7.73 -5.74
CA VAL A 4 -4.14 7.56 -4.29
C VAL A 4 -4.91 8.59 -3.46
N THR A 5 -5.73 8.16 -2.48
CA THR A 5 -6.47 9.06 -1.55
C THR A 5 -6.03 8.82 -0.12
N GLY A 6 -5.95 9.87 0.70
CA GLY A 6 -5.57 9.81 2.11
C GLY A 6 -6.24 10.88 2.96
N ARG A 7 -6.45 10.61 4.26
CA ARG A 7 -7.30 11.35 5.24
C ARG A 7 -7.08 12.87 5.40
N SER A 8 -6.14 13.44 4.67
CA SER A 8 -5.92 14.87 4.48
C SER A 8 -6.30 15.34 3.07
N TYR A 9 -7.33 14.79 2.42
CA TYR A 9 -7.85 15.19 1.09
C TYR A 9 -6.79 15.39 -0.03
N HIS A 10 -5.57 14.89 0.13
CA HIS A 10 -4.52 15.02 -0.87
C HIS A 10 -4.71 13.92 -1.90
N ARG A 11 -5.02 14.32 -3.13
CA ARG A 11 -5.12 13.43 -4.29
C ARG A 11 -4.02 13.82 -5.26
N VAL A 12 -3.19 12.83 -5.62
CA VAL A 12 -2.12 13.00 -6.61
C VAL A 12 -2.18 11.85 -7.60
N ASP A 13 -2.08 12.21 -8.88
CA ASP A 13 -1.91 11.25 -9.97
C ASP A 13 -0.41 11.09 -10.26
N PHE A 14 0.06 9.85 -10.28
CA PHE A 14 1.43 9.52 -10.62
C PHE A 14 1.46 8.79 -11.97
N ASP A 15 2.39 9.20 -12.84
CA ASP A 15 2.73 8.45 -14.05
C ASP A 15 3.63 7.25 -13.67
N THR A 16 3.02 6.24 -13.05
CA THR A 16 3.65 4.97 -12.70
C THR A 16 2.59 3.89 -12.62
N ASP A 17 2.96 2.67 -13.01
CA ASP A 17 2.12 1.47 -12.86
C ASP A 17 2.47 0.71 -11.56
N ASP A 18 3.57 1.09 -10.89
CA ASP A 18 4.00 0.45 -9.65
C ASP A 18 3.33 1.12 -8.43
N PRO A 19 2.45 0.40 -7.70
CA PRO A 19 1.71 0.99 -6.59
C PRO A 19 2.61 1.28 -5.38
N ALA A 20 3.70 0.53 -5.18
CA ALA A 20 4.63 0.77 -4.07
C ALA A 20 5.39 2.10 -4.30
N GLU A 21 5.81 2.35 -5.53
CA GLU A 21 6.42 3.60 -5.95
C GLU A 21 5.45 4.77 -5.78
N ALA A 22 4.20 4.62 -6.22
CA ALA A 22 3.17 5.65 -6.05
C ALA A 22 2.98 6.04 -4.58
N VAL A 23 2.84 5.05 -3.69
CA VAL A 23 2.71 5.29 -2.24
C VAL A 23 3.96 5.93 -1.66
N ALA A 24 5.14 5.47 -2.05
CA ALA A 24 6.41 6.04 -1.58
C ALA A 24 6.57 7.50 -2.02
N ARG A 25 6.20 7.84 -3.26
CA ARG A 25 6.21 9.22 -3.77
C ARG A 25 5.17 10.09 -3.05
N PHE A 26 3.97 9.58 -2.79
CA PHE A 26 2.94 10.28 -2.04
C PHE A 26 3.41 10.65 -0.63
N ARG A 27 3.99 9.70 0.11
CA ARG A 27 4.52 9.93 1.46
C ARG A 27 5.68 10.92 1.49
N LYS A 28 6.49 10.99 0.44
CA LYS A 28 7.54 12.02 0.30
C LYS A 28 6.96 13.42 0.14
N LEU A 29 5.86 13.55 -0.62
CA LEU A 29 5.18 14.83 -0.81
C LEU A 29 4.40 15.26 0.43
N PHE A 30 3.74 14.31 1.09
CA PHE A 30 2.90 14.54 2.27
C PHE A 30 3.37 13.66 3.44
N PRO A 31 4.47 14.02 4.12
CA PRO A 31 4.95 13.27 5.26
C PRO A 31 3.89 13.26 6.37
N GLY A 32 3.53 12.06 6.85
CA GLY A 32 2.51 11.86 7.87
C GLY A 32 1.07 11.72 7.35
N ALA A 33 0.83 11.88 6.04
CA ALA A 33 -0.47 11.57 5.46
C ALA A 33 -0.69 10.04 5.42
N SER A 34 -1.84 9.60 5.91
CA SER A 34 -2.32 8.23 5.70
C SER A 34 -2.70 8.03 4.23
N VAL A 35 -2.53 6.82 3.72
CA VAL A 35 -3.01 6.43 2.39
C VAL A 35 -4.13 5.41 2.56
N GLU A 36 -5.28 5.66 1.95
CA GLU A 36 -6.52 4.91 2.02
C GLU A 36 -6.84 4.20 0.70
N THR A 37 -6.49 4.78 -0.45
CA THR A 37 -6.65 4.12 -1.76
C THR A 37 -5.38 4.27 -2.60
N VAL A 38 -5.18 3.37 -3.58
CA VAL A 38 -4.17 3.46 -4.66
C VAL A 38 -4.82 2.85 -5.91
N GLY A 39 -5.04 3.65 -6.95
CA GLY A 39 -5.94 3.27 -8.03
C GLY A 39 -7.39 3.28 -7.57
N ASP A 40 -8.12 2.34 -8.13
CA ASP A 40 -9.46 1.97 -7.72
C ASP A 40 -9.46 0.95 -6.57
N LYS A 41 -8.31 0.74 -5.90
CA LYS A 41 -8.15 -0.25 -4.83
C LYS A 41 -7.99 0.43 -3.47
N ALA A 42 -8.70 -0.06 -2.47
CA ALA A 42 -8.52 0.36 -1.07
C ALA A 42 -7.22 -0.25 -0.51
N LEU A 43 -6.34 0.60 0.02
CA LEU A 43 -5.12 0.21 0.70
C LEU A 43 -5.43 -0.14 2.15
N VAL A 44 -5.07 -1.36 2.55
CA VAL A 44 -5.19 -1.82 3.94
C VAL A 44 -3.93 -1.41 4.72
N ALA A 45 -2.77 -1.80 4.20
CA ALA A 45 -1.48 -1.56 4.83
C ALA A 45 -0.34 -1.64 3.80
N LEU A 46 0.88 -1.33 4.23
CA LEU A 46 2.08 -1.74 3.50
C LEU A 46 2.71 -2.93 4.22
N CYS A 47 3.22 -3.88 3.46
CA CYS A 47 4.02 -4.93 4.01
C CYS A 47 5.28 -4.35 4.68
N GLU A 48 5.51 -4.66 5.95
CA GLU A 48 6.64 -4.13 6.70
C GLU A 48 7.99 -4.70 6.21
N VAL A 49 7.97 -5.86 5.55
CA VAL A 49 9.19 -6.53 5.05
C VAL A 49 9.61 -6.00 3.68
N CYS A 50 8.69 -5.98 2.70
CA CYS A 50 9.02 -5.61 1.32
C CYS A 50 8.48 -4.24 0.88
N GLY A 51 7.69 -3.57 1.72
CA GLY A 51 7.08 -2.28 1.39
C GLY A 51 5.92 -2.36 0.39
N ARG A 52 5.56 -3.56 -0.07
CA ARG A 52 4.49 -3.76 -1.05
C ARG A 52 3.13 -3.37 -0.45
N PRO A 53 2.29 -2.61 -1.17
CA PRO A 53 0.95 -2.33 -0.71
C PRO A 53 0.09 -3.59 -0.67
N ILE A 54 -0.67 -3.72 0.41
CA ILE A 54 -1.66 -4.78 0.65
C ILE A 54 -3.03 -4.14 0.46
N PHE A 55 -3.77 -4.63 -0.52
CA PHE A 55 -5.10 -4.12 -0.86
C PHE A 55 -6.22 -4.93 -0.20
N GLU A 56 -7.40 -4.32 -0.09
CA GLU A 56 -8.59 -5.00 0.39
C GLU A 56 -8.89 -6.25 -0.48
N GLY A 57 -9.11 -7.39 0.18
CA GLY A 57 -9.35 -8.68 -0.47
C GLY A 57 -8.08 -9.49 -0.79
N GLU A 58 -6.89 -8.96 -0.55
CA GLU A 58 -5.65 -9.75 -0.63
C GLU A 58 -5.41 -10.54 0.66
N ALA A 59 -4.77 -11.71 0.54
CA ALA A 59 -4.31 -12.46 1.69
C ALA A 59 -3.11 -11.74 2.34
N TYR A 60 -3.21 -11.51 3.64
CA TYR A 60 -2.14 -10.97 4.47
C TYR A 60 -2.20 -11.61 5.87
N GLU A 61 -1.07 -11.57 6.56
CA GLU A 61 -0.98 -11.97 7.95
C GLU A 61 -0.60 -10.76 8.80
N THR A 62 -1.11 -10.73 10.03
CA THR A 62 -0.76 -9.73 11.02
C THR A 62 0.07 -10.41 12.10
N ASP A 63 1.37 -10.15 12.13
CA ASP A 63 2.29 -10.68 13.13
C ASP A 63 2.70 -9.56 14.09
N GLU A 64 2.35 -9.67 15.37
CA GLU A 64 2.81 -8.75 16.44
C GLU A 64 2.73 -7.23 16.11
N SER A 65 1.72 -6.80 15.34
CA SER A 65 1.48 -5.42 14.83
C SER A 65 2.08 -5.08 13.46
N ALA A 66 2.82 -5.98 12.83
CA ALA A 66 3.28 -5.87 11.45
C ALA A 66 2.26 -6.48 10.48
N TYR A 67 2.07 -5.83 9.33
CA TYR A 67 1.32 -6.40 8.21
C TYR A 67 2.30 -7.09 7.26
N LEU A 68 2.06 -8.36 6.95
CA LEU A 68 2.86 -9.16 6.02
C LEU A 68 2.01 -9.54 4.82
N CYS A 69 2.49 -9.23 3.61
CA CYS A 69 1.82 -9.68 2.40
C CYS A 69 1.96 -11.21 2.27
N ARG A 70 1.06 -11.84 1.48
CA ARG A 70 1.09 -13.29 1.20
C ARG A 70 2.46 -13.87 0.84
N GLU A 71 3.30 -13.11 0.13
CA GLU A 71 4.63 -13.57 -0.28
C GLU A 71 5.60 -13.58 0.90
N CYS A 72 5.62 -12.53 1.72
CA CYS A 72 6.50 -12.45 2.89
C CYS A 72 6.00 -13.31 4.07
N CYS A 73 4.71 -13.62 4.09
CA CYS A 73 4.10 -14.54 5.05
C CYS A 73 4.47 -16.01 4.80
N GLY A 74 5.12 -16.34 3.68
CA GLY A 74 5.37 -17.75 3.32
C GLY A 74 4.10 -18.51 2.91
N LEU A 75 3.04 -17.79 2.50
CA LEU A 75 1.83 -18.38 1.90
C LEU A 75 1.97 -18.61 0.38
N GLY A 76 3.17 -18.44 -0.17
CA GLY A 76 3.65 -19.26 -1.29
C GLY A 76 4.76 -20.11 -0.69
N GLU A 77 4.66 -21.43 -0.65
CA GLU A 77 4.42 -22.37 -1.73
C GLU A 77 3.64 -23.60 -1.18
N ASP A 78 2.66 -24.11 -1.94
CA ASP A 78 2.24 -25.53 -1.86
C ASP A 78 2.99 -26.30 -2.96
#